data_AF-A0A060BX53-F1
#
_entry.id   AF-A0A060BX53-F1
#
_cell.length_a   1.000
_cell.length_b   1.000
_cell.length_c   1.000
_cell.angle_alpha   90.00
_cell.angle_beta   90.00
_cell.angle_gamma   90.00
#
_symmetry.space_group_name_H-M   'P 1'
#
loop_
_entity.id
_entity.type
_entity.pdbx_description
1 polymer ?
#
loop_
_entity_poly.entity_id
_entity_poly.type
_entity_poly.pdbx_seq_one_letter_code
_entity_poly.pdbx_strand_id
1 'polypeptide(L)' 'MAPWPRDGRALTSNEKQEVQERLTALGFDTQGTDGKIGQNTIDAVVAWQRANGLPPDGYVTLSLLERLRRG' A
#
# COMPACT_ATOMS: atom_id res chain seq x y z
N MET A 1 3.87 -24.61 10.02
CA MET A 1 4.15 -23.79 8.83
C MET A 1 2.88 -23.06 8.47
N ALA A 2 2.76 -21.77 8.79
CA ALA A 2 1.61 -20.99 8.35
C ALA A 2 1.67 -20.85 6.81
N PRO A 3 0.60 -21.17 6.06
CA PRO A 3 0.58 -20.91 4.64
C PRO A 3 0.70 -19.40 4.44
N TRP A 4 1.75 -18.97 3.74
CA TRP A 4 1.84 -17.60 3.23
C TRP A 4 0.47 -17.22 2.63
N PRO A 5 -0.14 -16.09 3.05
CA PRO A 5 -1.40 -15.67 2.47
C PRO A 5 -1.17 -15.47 0.96
N ARG A 6 -1.89 -16.24 0.15
CA ARG A 6 -1.82 -16.24 -1.31
C ARG A 6 -2.58 -15.05 -1.91
N ASP A 7 -2.84 -14.03 -1.11
CA ASP A 7 -3.61 -12.84 -1.48
C ASP A 7 -2.69 -11.79 -2.09
N GLY A 8 -2.38 -12.03 -3.37
CA GLY A 8 -1.79 -11.03 -4.25
C GLY A 8 -0.43 -11.45 -4.76
N ARG A 9 -0.37 -11.69 -6.07
CA ARG A 9 0.89 -11.57 -6.81
C ARG A 9 1.60 -10.28 -6.43
N ALA A 10 2.92 -10.26 -6.56
CA ALA A 10 3.67 -9.01 -6.47
C ALA A 10 3.02 -7.94 -7.37
N LEU A 11 2.84 -6.74 -6.83
CA LEU A 11 2.36 -5.60 -7.61
C LEU A 11 3.32 -5.32 -8.76
N THR A 12 2.77 -5.02 -9.92
CA THR A 12 3.53 -4.44 -11.03
C THR A 12 4.04 -3.04 -10.64
N SER A 13 5.05 -2.53 -11.34
CA SER A 13 5.55 -1.17 -11.10
C SER A 13 4.45 -0.11 -11.23
N ASN A 14 3.52 -0.27 -12.20
CA ASN A 14 2.37 0.62 -12.34
C ASN A 14 1.42 0.54 -11.14
N GLU A 15 1.15 -0.65 -10.63
CA GLU A 15 0.29 -0.79 -9.44
C GLU A 15 0.94 -0.24 -8.18
N LYS A 16 2.27 -0.35 -8.04
CA LYS A 16 3.00 0.27 -6.93
C LYS A 16 2.93 1.79 -7.02
N GLN A 17 3.07 2.34 -8.22
CA GLN A 17 2.92 3.77 -8.47
C GLN A 17 1.50 4.23 -8.14
N GLU A 18 0.48 3.46 -8.58
CA GLU A 18 -0.92 3.76 -8.25
C GLU A 18 -1.18 3.75 -6.74
N VAL A 19 -0.59 2.80 -5.99
CA VAL A 19 -0.68 2.82 -4.52
C VAL A 19 -0.11 4.12 -3.96
N GLN A 20 1.06 4.54 -4.43
CA GLN A 20 1.73 5.76 -3.96
C GLN A 20 0.92 7.02 -4.28
N GLU A 21 0.37 7.11 -5.49
CA GLU A 21 -0.49 8.22 -5.92
C GLU A 21 -1.75 8.31 -5.06
N ARG A 22 -2.43 7.17 -4.82
CA ARG A 22 -3.64 7.12 -4.01
C ARG A 22 -3.38 7.45 -2.54
N LEU A 23 -2.30 6.93 -1.96
CA LEU A 23 -1.91 7.27 -0.59
C LEU A 23 -1.66 8.77 -0.45
N THR A 24 -0.93 9.36 -1.39
CA THR A 24 -0.66 10.80 -1.40
C THR A 24 -1.94 11.62 -1.54
N ALA A 25 -2.86 11.21 -2.43
CA ALA A 25 -4.16 11.85 -2.61
C ALA A 25 -5.05 11.78 -1.35
N LEU A 26 -4.90 10.74 -0.54
CA LEU A 26 -5.58 10.57 0.75
C LEU A 26 -4.86 11.30 1.90
N GLY A 27 -3.76 12.01 1.64
CA GLY A 27 -2.99 12.75 2.64
C GLY A 27 -1.87 11.94 3.32
N PHE A 28 -1.59 10.72 2.86
CA PHE A 28 -0.49 9.88 3.33
C PHE A 28 0.69 9.99 2.35
N ASP A 29 1.56 10.97 2.58
CA ASP A 29 2.66 11.30 1.68
C ASP A 29 3.70 10.17 1.60
N THR A 30 3.91 9.62 0.40
CA THR A 30 4.93 8.60 0.12
C THR A 30 6.30 9.20 -0.25
N GLN A 31 6.40 10.53 -0.28
CA GLN A 31 7.53 11.34 -0.72
C GLN A 31 8.00 11.04 -2.15
N GLY A 32 7.10 10.48 -2.98
CA GLY A 32 7.37 10.13 -4.36
C GLY A 32 6.53 8.96 -4.86
N THR A 33 6.29 8.94 -6.17
CA THR A 33 5.47 7.95 -6.89
C THR A 33 6.31 7.25 -7.97
N ASP A 34 7.49 6.75 -7.63
CA ASP A 34 8.41 6.12 -8.61
C ASP A 34 8.07 4.63 -8.90
N GLY A 35 7.06 4.06 -8.23
CA GLY A 35 6.73 2.64 -8.30
C GLY A 35 7.71 1.74 -7.54
N LYS A 36 8.67 2.32 -6.82
CA LYS A 36 9.57 1.62 -5.88
C LYS A 36 9.01 1.71 -4.46
N ILE A 37 8.78 0.55 -3.83
CA ILE A 37 8.35 0.50 -2.44
C ILE A 37 9.57 0.67 -1.53
N GLY A 38 9.73 1.88 -1.00
CA GLY A 38 10.72 2.22 0.03
C GLY A 38 10.09 2.44 1.40
N GLN A 39 10.92 2.79 2.39
CA GLN A 39 10.47 3.03 3.77
C GLN A 39 9.34 4.05 3.85
N ASN A 40 9.42 5.16 3.09
CA ASN A 40 8.37 6.19 3.07
C ASN A 40 7.02 5.66 2.58
N THR A 41 7.03 4.77 1.58
CA THR A 41 5.79 4.14 1.10
C THR A 41 5.24 3.19 2.16
N ILE A 42 6.10 2.46 2.87
CA ILE A 42 5.68 1.58 3.97
C ILE A 42 5.06 2.39 5.11
N ASP A 43 5.68 3.49 5.52
CA ASP A 43 5.16 4.38 6.56
C ASP A 43 3.79 4.98 6.18
N ALA A 44 3.63 5.42 4.93
CA ALA A 44 2.35 5.90 4.42
C ALA A 44 1.27 4.81 4.43
N VAL A 45 1.63 3.58 4.05
CA VAL A 45 0.73 2.42 4.08
C VAL A 45 0.32 2.10 5.52
N VAL A 46 1.27 2.08 6.45
CA VAL A 46 1.02 1.87 7.87
C VAL A 46 0.08 2.95 8.41
N ALA A 47 0.33 4.22 8.10
CA ALA A 47 -0.51 5.32 8.53
C ALA A 47 -1.94 5.19 7.98
N TRP A 48 -2.09 4.86 6.69
CA TRP A 48 -3.39 4.59 6.07
C TRP A 48 -4.11 3.40 6.71
N GLN A 49 -3.40 2.30 6.97
CA GLN A 49 -3.95 1.13 7.65
C GLN A 49 -4.48 1.49 9.03
N ARG A 50 -3.72 2.26 9.83
CA ARG A 50 -4.17 2.75 11.15
C ARG A 50 -5.43 3.60 11.03
N ALA A 51 -5.47 4.53 10.08
CA ALA A 51 -6.62 5.40 9.86
C ALA A 51 -7.89 4.64 9.47
N ASN A 52 -7.74 3.47 8.82
CA ASN A 52 -8.84 2.60 8.39
C ASN A 52 -9.16 1.47 9.39
N GLY A 53 -8.54 1.47 10.59
CA GLY A 53 -8.74 0.41 11.59
C GLY A 53 -8.20 -0.95 11.18
N LEU A 54 -7.28 -1.00 10.23
CA LEU A 54 -6.61 -2.20 9.75
C LEU A 54 -5.31 -2.45 10.53
N PRO A 55 -4.82 -3.71 10.58
CA PRO A 55 -3.50 -4.01 11.11
C PRO A 55 -2.42 -3.18 10.38
N PRO A 56 -1.57 -2.43 11.11
CA PRO A 56 -0.53 -1.59 10.52
C PRO A 56 0.73 -2.39 10.18
N ASP A 57 0.57 -3.39 9.31
CA ASP A 57 1.63 -4.30 8.91
C ASP A 57 2.54 -3.75 7.80
N GLY A 58 2.12 -2.68 7.11
CA GLY A 58 2.89 -2.02 6.05
C GLY A 58 3.00 -2.82 4.75
N TYR A 59 2.25 -3.92 4.59
CA TYR A 59 2.32 -4.75 3.40
C TYR A 59 1.61 -4.11 2.21
N VAL A 60 2.39 -3.85 1.17
CA VAL A 60 1.91 -3.31 -0.10
C VAL A 60 1.44 -4.45 -1.01
N THR A 61 0.16 -4.81 -0.89
CA THR A 61 -0.46 -5.94 -1.60
C THR A 61 -1.50 -5.48 -2.63
N LEU A 62 -1.93 -6.40 -3.50
CA LEU A 62 -3.05 -6.13 -4.41
C LEU A 62 -4.33 -5.82 -3.62
N SER A 63 -4.60 -6.53 -2.53
CA SER A 63 -5.76 -6.28 -1.68
C SER A 63 -5.71 -4.89 -1.03
N LEU A 64 -4.53 -4.36 -0.70
CA LEU A 64 -4.36 -2.97 -0.28
C LEU A 64 -4.78 -2.01 -1.41
N LEU A 65 -4.24 -2.21 -2.62
CA LEU A 65 -4.58 -1.38 -3.78
C LEU A 65 -6.08 -1.41 -4.08
N GLU A 66 -6.73 -2.58 -4.02
CA GLU A 66 -8.18 -2.70 -4.18
C GLU A 66 -8.98 -1.98 -3.10
N ARG A 67 -8.45 -1.83 -1.88
CA ARG A 67 -9.08 -1.00 -0.85
C ARG A 67 -8.90 0.48 -1.17
N LEU A 68 -7.70 0.91 -1.59
CA LEU A 68 -7.43 2.28 -2.03
C LEU A 68 -8.22 2.69 -3.28
N ARG A 69 -8.70 1.72 -4.09
CA ARG A 69 -9.60 1.95 -5.23
C ARG A 69 -11.06 2.14 -4.84
N ARG A 70 -11.46 1.69 -3.65
CA ARG A 70 -12.84 1.70 -3.16
C ARG A 70 -13.15 2.85 -2.21
N GLY A 71 -12.11 3.43 -1.59
CA GLY A 71 -12.21 4.71 -0.87
C GLY A 71 -12.17 5.88 -1.83
#